data_AF-A0A178E3A5-F1
#
_entry.id   AF-A0A178E3A5-F1
#
_cell.length_a   1.000
_cell.length_b   1.000
_cell.length_c   1.000
_cell.angle_alpha   90.00
_cell.angle_beta   90.00
_cell.angle_gamma   90.00
#
_symmetry.space_group_name_H-M   'P 1'
#
loop_
_entity.id
_entity.type
_entity.pdbx_description
1 polymer ?
#
loop_
_entity_poly.entity_id
_entity_poly.type
_entity_poly.pdbx_seq_one_letter_code
_entity_poly.pdbx_strand_id
1 'polypeptide(L)'
;MSVLDLLPHCVSGVYMLYHSDFEQWQFGKLSALREAALTLEGGYKYYYMGFYIHSCTKMKYKGDYKVQHVLDPETYEWNPLDDELRALLDKKPYVSLSRERRKRATKASSVSGDGSETATDVEEADLSEYPHPQASEAGEAVSAGMSLFDLKVPGLMTPEEIEEQLDLGTMPIMVRNRMAEAQDLVSWDSSDLRDPHSIKGRPIKNLPEQVTVSSDGSASEIFKKIAEASKFSIHRLRVTKGSDGSPIPNASDVKVYDTGLRNKSSVDVKDLGPQISWRTVFIVEYLGPLLIHPLFYFARPILYGTNAPASELQKLTLLMCVVHFAKREYETLFVHRFSSATMPRNNIVKNSGHYWLLSGFNLAYWTYSPNSPAARPSNPLLTYLGLALFVIGELGNFSTHLTLKNLRKPGTTQRGIPQGLGFNLVTCPNYMFESLAWVGIALVNWSLSTVLFIVVAVGQMGVWAWKKEKRYRKEFGDKYKRKRYAILPGIW
;
A
#
# COMPACT_ATOMS: atom_id res chain seq x y z
N MET A 1 22.22 -23.22 42.83
CA MET A 1 21.48 -23.58 41.61
C MET A 1 22.09 -22.82 40.45
N SER A 2 22.76 -23.53 39.55
CA SER A 2 23.35 -22.92 38.35
C SER A 2 22.38 -23.04 37.20
N VAL A 3 22.17 -21.95 36.48
CA VAL A 3 21.43 -21.91 35.22
C VAL A 3 22.45 -21.80 34.11
N LEU A 4 22.53 -22.88 33.35
CA LEU A 4 23.45 -23.06 32.26
C LEU A 4 22.66 -23.27 30.99
N ASP A 5 23.07 -22.60 29.92
CA ASP A 5 22.62 -22.95 28.60
C ASP A 5 23.61 -23.96 28.02
N LEU A 6 23.12 -25.16 27.76
CA LEU A 6 23.87 -26.20 27.08
C LEU A 6 23.56 -26.10 25.59
N LEU A 7 24.51 -25.58 24.84
CA LEU A 7 24.44 -25.44 23.39
C LEU A 7 25.18 -26.62 22.73
N PRO A 8 24.93 -26.92 21.45
CA PRO A 8 25.50 -28.10 20.79
C PRO A 8 27.02 -28.28 20.93
N HIS A 9 27.78 -27.19 21.10
CA HIS A 9 29.24 -27.22 21.22
C HIS A 9 29.81 -26.41 22.39
N CYS A 10 28.94 -25.83 23.23
CA CYS A 10 29.38 -24.89 24.26
C CYS A 10 28.51 -24.99 25.51
N VAL A 11 29.13 -24.88 26.68
CA VAL A 11 28.41 -24.58 27.92
C VAL A 11 28.49 -23.08 28.13
N SER A 12 27.34 -22.43 28.28
CA SER A 12 27.28 -20.99 28.57
C SER A 12 26.80 -20.79 30.00
N GLY A 13 27.69 -20.25 30.84
CA GLY A 13 27.37 -19.88 32.21
C GLY A 13 26.52 -18.61 32.22
N VAL A 14 25.23 -18.74 32.53
CA VAL A 14 24.30 -17.60 32.50
C VAL A 14 24.18 -16.99 33.90
N TYR A 15 23.69 -17.76 34.88
CA TYR A 15 23.58 -17.31 36.27
C TYR A 15 23.86 -18.44 37.26
N MET A 16 24.64 -18.17 38.30
CA MET A 16 24.72 -19.04 39.48
C MET A 16 23.98 -18.38 40.64
N LEU A 17 22.89 -19.01 41.05
CA LEU A 17 21.97 -18.50 42.05
C LEU A 17 22.09 -19.37 43.31
N TYR A 18 22.45 -18.75 44.41
CA TYR A 18 22.45 -19.41 45.72
C TYR A 18 22.04 -18.37 46.77
N HIS A 19 21.62 -18.84 47.94
CA HIS A 19 21.17 -17.93 48.99
C HIS A 19 22.37 -17.11 49.52
N SER A 20 22.16 -15.83 49.80
CA SER A 20 23.23 -14.91 50.21
C SER A 20 23.98 -15.38 51.47
N ASP A 21 23.31 -16.12 52.36
CA ASP A 21 23.92 -16.65 53.60
C ASP A 21 25.11 -17.61 53.34
N PHE A 22 25.36 -17.99 52.08
CA PHE A 22 26.53 -18.78 51.68
C PHE A 22 27.53 -18.03 50.77
N GLU A 23 27.40 -16.71 50.56
CA GLU A 23 28.24 -15.88 49.66
C GLU A 23 29.72 -15.86 50.02
N GLN A 24 30.04 -15.88 51.31
CA GLN A 24 31.42 -15.97 51.77
C GLN A 24 32.17 -17.22 51.27
N TRP A 25 31.44 -18.27 50.86
CA TRP A 25 32.02 -19.50 50.29
C TRP A 25 32.18 -19.46 48.76
N GLN A 26 31.77 -18.36 48.10
CA GLN A 26 31.97 -18.07 46.68
C GLN A 26 31.60 -19.20 45.72
N PHE A 27 30.41 -19.79 45.90
CA PHE A 27 29.97 -20.92 45.08
C PHE A 27 29.87 -20.61 43.58
N GLY A 28 29.89 -19.34 43.15
CA GLY A 28 29.99 -18.94 41.74
C GLY A 28 31.32 -19.34 41.07
N LYS A 29 32.46 -19.25 41.78
CA LYS A 29 33.75 -19.71 41.25
C LYS A 29 33.83 -21.24 41.21
N LEU A 30 33.27 -21.91 42.23
CA LEU A 30 33.15 -23.36 42.26
C LEU A 30 32.20 -23.87 41.16
N SER A 31 31.13 -23.13 40.89
CA SER A 31 30.23 -23.37 39.76
C SER A 31 30.96 -23.26 38.43
N ALA A 32 31.73 -22.19 38.21
CA ALA A 32 32.51 -22.04 36.98
C ALA A 32 33.52 -23.19 36.77
N LEU A 33 34.12 -23.73 37.84
CA LEU A 33 34.97 -24.93 37.75
C LEU A 33 34.16 -26.19 37.45
N ARG A 34 32.99 -26.35 38.06
CA ARG A 34 32.11 -27.49 37.79
C ARG A 34 31.52 -27.44 36.39
N GLU A 35 31.25 -26.25 35.87
CA GLU A 35 30.81 -25.97 34.50
C GLU A 35 31.91 -26.25 33.49
N ALA A 36 33.15 -25.82 33.77
CA ALA A 36 34.30 -26.19 32.97
C ALA A 36 34.53 -27.71 32.97
N ALA A 37 34.41 -28.37 34.13
CA ALA A 37 34.47 -29.83 34.22
C ALA A 37 33.34 -30.50 33.43
N LEU A 38 32.11 -29.99 33.54
CA LEU A 38 30.97 -30.45 32.75
C LEU A 38 31.19 -30.27 31.24
N THR A 39 31.82 -29.16 30.85
CA THR A 39 32.19 -28.89 29.46
C THR A 39 33.12 -29.99 28.94
N LEU A 40 34.14 -30.35 29.72
CA LEU A 40 35.09 -31.42 29.36
C LEU A 40 34.44 -32.80 29.40
N GLU A 41 33.71 -33.15 30.47
CA GLU A 41 33.03 -34.44 30.66
C GLU A 41 31.97 -34.67 29.56
N GLY A 42 31.24 -33.63 29.19
CA GLY A 42 30.24 -33.65 28.14
C GLY A 42 30.81 -33.57 26.72
N GLY A 43 32.13 -33.44 26.57
CA GLY A 43 32.79 -33.31 25.27
C GLY A 43 32.47 -32.02 24.52
N TYR A 44 32.02 -30.97 25.22
CA TYR A 44 31.79 -29.66 24.65
C TYR A 44 33.13 -28.97 24.35
N LYS A 45 33.14 -28.18 23.28
CA LYS A 45 34.37 -27.56 22.79
C LYS A 45 34.71 -26.27 23.53
N TYR A 46 33.71 -25.53 24.00
CA TYR A 46 33.90 -24.22 24.60
C TYR A 46 33.10 -24.03 25.88
N TYR A 47 33.64 -23.20 26.78
CA TYR A 47 32.92 -22.67 27.94
C TYR A 47 32.84 -21.16 27.82
N TYR A 48 31.63 -20.62 27.68
CA TYR A 48 31.40 -19.18 27.51
C TYR A 48 31.00 -18.54 28.83
N MET A 49 31.82 -17.59 29.29
CA MET A 49 31.65 -16.88 30.55
C MET A 49 30.97 -15.50 30.41
N GLY A 50 30.49 -15.13 29.21
CA GLY A 50 29.93 -13.81 28.93
C GLY A 50 30.98 -12.73 28.59
N PHE A 51 30.52 -11.49 28.48
CA PHE A 51 31.38 -10.35 28.15
C PHE A 51 32.54 -10.13 29.14
N TYR A 52 33.67 -9.69 28.58
CA TYR A 52 34.85 -9.24 29.30
C TYR A 52 35.10 -7.76 28.98
N ILE A 53 35.02 -6.91 30.02
CA ILE A 53 35.32 -5.49 29.92
C ILE A 53 36.51 -5.23 30.83
N HIS A 54 37.65 -4.89 30.24
CA HIS A 54 38.93 -4.86 30.93
C HIS A 54 38.94 -3.86 32.11
N SER A 55 38.31 -2.70 31.93
CA SER A 55 38.18 -1.66 32.95
C SER A 55 37.18 -1.99 34.08
N CYS A 56 36.40 -3.07 34.00
CA CYS A 56 35.32 -3.39 34.95
C CYS A 56 35.74 -4.41 36.03
N THR A 57 35.88 -3.96 37.28
CA THR A 57 36.39 -4.77 38.42
C THR A 57 35.64 -6.08 38.67
N LYS A 58 34.30 -6.10 38.58
CA LYS A 58 33.47 -7.29 38.86
C LYS A 58 33.64 -8.41 37.83
N MET A 59 34.15 -8.11 36.64
CA MET A 59 34.34 -9.07 35.54
C MET A 59 35.80 -9.55 35.42
N LYS A 60 36.72 -8.96 36.19
CA LYS A 60 38.15 -9.27 36.09
C LYS A 60 38.48 -10.74 36.40
N TYR A 61 37.78 -11.36 37.36
CA TYR A 61 38.03 -12.74 37.76
C TYR A 61 37.85 -13.77 36.63
N LYS A 62 37.05 -13.44 35.60
CA LYS A 62 36.91 -14.30 34.42
C LYS A 62 38.24 -14.46 33.69
N GLY A 63 39.11 -13.46 33.80
CA GLY A 63 40.47 -13.40 33.28
C GLY A 63 41.43 -14.47 33.82
N ASP A 64 41.08 -15.09 34.95
CA ASP A 64 41.99 -15.91 35.75
C ASP A 64 41.93 -17.41 35.37
N TYR A 65 40.86 -17.85 34.70
CA TYR A 65 40.73 -19.22 34.22
C TYR A 65 41.42 -19.40 32.87
N LYS A 66 42.15 -20.51 32.67
CA LYS A 66 42.96 -20.77 31.46
C LYS A 66 42.62 -22.12 30.81
N VAL A 67 42.66 -22.24 29.49
CA VAL A 67 43.01 -21.20 28.48
C VAL A 67 41.79 -20.34 28.11
N GLN A 68 41.98 -19.02 27.93
CA GLN A 68 40.90 -18.06 27.67
C GLN A 68 41.15 -17.20 26.43
N HIS A 69 40.07 -16.93 25.69
CA HIS A 69 40.07 -16.10 24.49
C HIS A 69 39.01 -14.99 24.56
N VAL A 70 39.25 -13.90 23.83
CA VAL A 70 38.34 -12.75 23.64
C VAL A 70 38.12 -12.54 22.14
N LEU A 71 36.89 -12.22 21.76
CA LEU A 71 36.48 -12.03 20.37
C LEU A 71 36.96 -10.67 19.84
N ASP A 72 37.63 -10.68 18.68
CA ASP A 72 38.04 -9.46 17.97
C ASP A 72 36.82 -8.72 17.41
N PRO A 73 36.68 -7.41 17.65
CA PRO A 73 35.48 -6.68 17.24
C PRO A 73 35.40 -6.37 15.75
N GLU A 74 36.48 -6.49 14.98
CA GLU A 74 36.45 -6.24 13.53
C GLU A 74 36.25 -7.53 12.72
N THR A 75 36.92 -8.61 13.13
CA THR A 75 36.93 -9.88 12.37
C THR A 75 36.11 -10.98 13.02
N TYR A 76 35.65 -10.79 14.25
CA TYR A 76 34.98 -11.82 15.05
C TYR A 76 35.83 -13.10 15.24
N GLU A 77 37.15 -12.95 15.28
CA GLU A 77 38.08 -14.04 15.58
C GLU A 77 38.42 -14.11 17.07
N TRP A 78 38.49 -15.32 17.64
CA TRP A 78 38.86 -15.51 19.05
C TRP A 78 40.37 -15.44 19.25
N ASN A 79 40.85 -14.44 19.99
CA ASN A 79 42.26 -14.25 20.31
C ASN A 79 42.55 -14.54 21.79
N PRO A 80 43.72 -15.10 22.15
CA PRO A 80 44.04 -15.38 23.54
C PRO A 80 44.12 -14.09 24.36
N LEU A 81 43.61 -14.12 25.59
CA LEU A 81 43.78 -13.01 26.53
C LEU A 81 45.10 -13.17 27.28
N ASP A 82 46.19 -12.86 26.57
CA ASP A 82 47.56 -12.82 27.06
C ASP A 82 47.94 -11.42 27.60
N ASP A 83 49.17 -11.30 28.08
CA ASP A 83 49.67 -10.05 28.66
C ASP A 83 49.84 -8.94 27.61
N GLU A 84 50.03 -9.30 26.32
CA GLU A 84 50.12 -8.32 25.23
C GLU A 84 48.76 -7.65 25.00
N LEU A 85 47.70 -8.43 24.83
CA LEU A 85 46.35 -7.89 24.66
C LEU A 85 45.93 -7.07 25.89
N ARG A 86 46.28 -7.52 27.09
CA ARG A 86 45.99 -6.77 28.33
C ARG A 86 46.69 -5.41 28.35
N ALA A 87 47.98 -5.37 28.01
CA ALA A 87 48.72 -4.11 27.96
C ALA A 87 48.18 -3.14 26.89
N LEU A 88 47.66 -3.66 25.77
CA LEU A 88 47.00 -2.83 24.74
C LEU A 88 45.67 -2.28 25.24
N LEU A 89 44.87 -3.11 25.93
CA LEU A 89 43.59 -2.69 26.51
C LEU A 89 43.75 -1.72 27.70
N ASP A 90 44.89 -1.76 28.40
CA ASP A 90 45.23 -0.75 29.41
C ASP A 90 45.49 0.63 28.78
N LYS A 91 45.91 0.69 27.51
CA LYS A 91 46.30 1.93 26.82
C LYS A 91 45.25 2.47 25.87
N LYS A 92 44.55 1.60 25.15
CA LYS A 92 43.61 1.96 24.09
C LYS A 92 42.19 1.57 24.48
N PRO A 93 41.20 2.45 24.27
CA PRO A 93 39.80 2.14 24.56
C PRO A 93 39.19 1.13 23.56
N TYR A 94 39.73 1.05 22.33
CA TYR A 94 39.32 0.10 21.30
C TYR A 94 40.55 -0.60 20.73
N VAL A 95 40.53 -1.93 20.73
CA VAL A 95 41.64 -2.76 20.24
C VAL A 95 41.07 -3.89 19.39
N SER A 96 41.53 -3.96 18.14
CA SER A 96 41.43 -5.14 17.28
C SER A 96 42.84 -5.67 17.05
N LEU A 97 43.12 -6.90 17.48
CA LEU A 97 44.43 -7.51 17.31
C LEU A 97 44.72 -7.80 15.85
N SER A 98 43.69 -8.17 15.08
CA SER A 98 43.85 -8.36 13.64
C SER A 98 44.34 -7.07 12.97
N ARG A 99 43.82 -5.91 13.39
CA ARG A 99 44.25 -4.60 12.90
C ARG A 99 45.65 -4.22 13.35
N GLU A 100 45.98 -4.40 14.63
CA GLU A 100 47.33 -4.12 15.16
C GLU A 100 48.39 -4.99 14.47
N ARG A 101 48.09 -6.27 14.20
CA ARG A 101 48.98 -7.18 13.44
C ARG A 101 49.17 -6.69 12.00
N ARG A 102 48.10 -6.30 11.30
CA ARG A 102 48.18 -5.73 9.94
C ARG A 102 49.06 -4.47 9.93
N LYS A 103 48.83 -3.53 10.85
CA LYS A 103 49.62 -2.29 10.96
C LYS A 103 51.10 -2.56 11.23
N ARG A 104 51.43 -3.47 12.15
CA ARG A 104 52.83 -3.85 12.43
C ARG A 104 53.52 -4.49 11.22
N ALA A 105 52.82 -5.33 10.46
CA ALA A 105 53.37 -5.92 9.23
C ALA A 105 53.68 -4.85 8.17
N THR A 106 52.80 -3.86 7.97
CA THR A 106 53.01 -2.74 7.05
C THR A 106 54.15 -1.80 7.49
N LYS A 107 54.28 -1.54 8.80
CA LYS A 107 55.38 -0.74 9.38
C LYS A 107 56.73 -1.49 9.26
N ALA A 108 56.74 -2.81 9.44
CA ALA A 108 57.93 -3.64 9.27
C ALA A 108 58.42 -3.74 7.81
N SER A 109 57.51 -3.62 6.82
CA SER A 109 57.88 -3.56 5.40
C SER A 109 58.39 -2.19 4.93
N SER A 110 58.23 -1.12 5.73
CA SER A 110 58.64 0.25 5.39
C SER A 110 59.87 0.75 6.15
N VAL A 111 60.35 0.02 7.16
CA VAL A 111 61.55 0.33 7.95
C VAL A 111 62.72 -0.56 7.54
N SER A 112 63.33 -0.25 6.39
CA SER A 112 64.72 -0.61 6.08
C SER A 112 65.57 0.65 5.96
N GLY A 113 65.39 1.60 6.89
CA GLY A 113 66.06 2.90 6.87
C GLY A 113 65.91 3.64 8.20
N ASP A 114 66.89 3.41 9.05
CA ASP A 114 67.38 4.20 10.20
C ASP A 114 66.45 4.56 11.36
N GLY A 115 66.99 4.38 12.57
CA GLY A 115 66.27 4.35 13.83
C GLY A 115 66.33 5.64 14.63
N SER A 116 65.20 5.98 15.26
CA SER A 116 65.16 6.62 16.58
C SER A 116 63.73 6.48 17.12
N GLU A 117 63.56 5.62 18.14
CA GLU A 117 62.33 5.54 18.92
C GLU A 117 62.40 6.56 20.05
N THR A 118 61.58 7.61 19.96
CA THR A 118 61.16 8.38 21.13
C THR A 118 59.68 8.09 21.38
N ALA A 119 59.45 7.39 22.49
CA ALA A 119 58.13 7.04 22.97
C ALA A 119 57.49 8.23 23.68
N THR A 120 56.71 9.00 22.94
CA THR A 120 55.57 9.76 23.43
C THR A 120 54.79 10.13 22.19
N ASP A 121 53.64 9.52 22.00
CA ASP A 121 52.40 10.25 21.75
C ASP A 121 51.28 9.22 21.68
N VAL A 122 50.15 9.58 22.29
CA VAL A 122 48.90 8.84 22.16
C VAL A 122 48.63 8.77 20.66
N GLU A 123 48.87 7.61 20.03
CA GLU A 123 48.55 7.42 18.60
C GLU A 123 47.03 7.63 18.47
N GLU A 124 46.63 8.86 18.12
CA GLU A 124 45.29 9.18 17.68
C GLU A 124 44.90 8.16 16.61
N ALA A 125 43.68 7.65 16.70
CA ALA A 125 43.21 6.64 15.78
C ALA A 125 43.42 7.13 14.34
N ASP A 126 44.33 6.50 13.61
CA ASP A 126 44.55 6.82 12.20
C ASP A 126 43.29 6.43 11.41
N LEU A 127 42.54 7.46 11.01
CA LEU A 127 41.24 7.38 10.35
C LEU A 127 41.32 7.70 8.85
N SER A 128 42.54 7.81 8.28
CA SER A 128 42.78 8.18 6.88
C SER A 128 42.22 7.19 5.84
N GLU A 129 41.91 5.96 6.25
CA GLU A 129 41.34 4.90 5.41
C GLU A 129 39.83 5.06 5.15
N TYR A 130 39.15 5.89 5.94
CA TYR A 130 37.73 6.16 5.80
C TYR A 130 37.52 7.43 4.97
N PRO A 131 36.73 7.39 3.87
CA PRO A 131 36.51 8.55 2.99
C PRO A 131 36.03 9.78 3.74
N HIS A 132 35.24 9.55 4.80
CA HIS A 132 34.73 10.55 5.71
C HIS A 132 34.90 10.04 7.15
N PRO A 133 35.96 10.46 7.87
CA PRO A 133 36.29 9.96 9.20
C PRO A 133 35.37 10.51 10.29
N GLN A 134 34.72 11.65 10.04
CA GLN A 134 33.70 12.19 10.91
C GLN A 134 32.31 11.74 10.47
N ALA A 135 31.48 11.33 11.44
CA ALA A 135 30.13 10.83 11.18
C ALA A 135 29.22 11.86 10.48
N SER A 136 29.44 13.16 10.71
CA SER A 136 28.69 14.25 10.07
C SER A 136 28.93 14.31 8.55
N GLU A 137 30.21 14.26 8.15
CA GLU A 137 30.62 14.33 6.75
C GLU A 137 30.16 13.08 5.97
N ALA A 138 30.22 11.90 6.60
CA ALA A 138 29.70 10.67 6.02
C ALA A 138 28.18 10.73 5.78
N GLY A 139 27.43 11.39 6.67
CA GLY A 139 25.99 11.57 6.55
C GLY A 139 25.58 12.49 5.38
N GLU A 140 26.35 13.55 5.13
CA GLU A 140 26.11 14.47 4.01
C GLU A 140 26.37 13.78 2.66
N ALA A 141 27.44 12.99 2.56
CA ALA A 141 27.78 12.25 1.35
C ALA A 141 26.68 11.24 0.94
N VAL A 142 26.11 10.51 1.90
CA VAL A 142 24.98 9.59 1.64
C VAL A 142 23.74 10.35 1.18
N SER A 143 23.47 11.52 1.77
CA SER A 143 22.34 12.36 1.39
C SER A 143 22.47 12.92 -0.04
N ALA A 144 23.70 13.15 -0.50
CA ALA A 144 24.01 13.52 -1.88
C ALA A 144 23.98 12.34 -2.86
N GLY A 145 23.71 11.11 -2.39
CA GLY A 145 23.49 9.92 -3.20
C GLY A 145 24.62 8.89 -3.19
N MET A 146 25.64 9.04 -2.33
CA MET A 146 26.67 8.00 -2.15
C MET A 146 26.09 6.76 -1.43
N SER A 147 26.48 5.56 -1.85
CA SER A 147 26.02 4.33 -1.20
C SER A 147 26.66 4.15 0.17
N LEU A 148 25.92 3.54 1.11
CA LEU A 148 26.48 3.17 2.41
C LEU A 148 27.62 2.15 2.30
N PHE A 149 27.59 1.30 1.26
CA PHE A 149 28.66 0.35 0.98
C PHE A 149 29.97 1.03 0.57
N ASP A 150 29.91 2.27 0.07
CA ASP A 150 31.09 3.03 -0.38
C ASP A 150 31.82 3.73 0.79
N LEU A 151 31.20 3.80 1.98
CA LEU A 151 31.78 4.46 3.16
C LEU A 151 32.81 3.60 3.91
N LYS A 152 32.90 2.30 3.60
CA LYS A 152 33.89 1.36 4.17
C LYS A 152 33.88 1.26 5.70
N VAL A 153 32.70 1.21 6.32
CA VAL A 153 32.56 1.05 7.78
C VAL A 153 33.12 -0.31 8.22
N PRO A 154 33.99 -0.38 9.25
CA PRO A 154 34.58 -1.65 9.71
C PRO A 154 33.54 -2.66 10.17
N GLY A 155 33.67 -3.90 9.71
CA GLY A 155 32.78 -5.01 10.07
C GLY A 155 31.46 -5.07 9.31
N LEU A 156 31.22 -4.18 8.34
CA LEU A 156 30.07 -4.25 7.42
C LEU A 156 30.39 -5.18 6.23
N MET A 157 29.45 -6.03 5.85
CA MET A 157 29.58 -6.95 4.70
C MET A 157 29.50 -6.19 3.37
N THR A 158 30.16 -6.70 2.32
CA THR A 158 30.03 -6.15 0.97
C THR A 158 28.67 -6.52 0.35
N PRO A 159 28.22 -5.82 -0.71
CA PRO A 159 26.98 -6.16 -1.41
C PRO A 159 26.94 -7.63 -1.87
N GLU A 160 28.04 -8.15 -2.40
CA GLU A 160 28.16 -9.52 -2.90
C GLU A 160 28.10 -10.52 -1.75
N GLU A 161 28.77 -10.22 -0.63
CA GLU A 161 28.71 -11.05 0.57
C GLU A 161 27.29 -11.08 1.17
N ILE A 162 26.55 -9.97 1.12
CA ILE A 162 25.16 -9.93 1.57
C ILE A 162 24.27 -10.80 0.69
N GLU A 163 24.40 -10.72 -0.63
CA GLU A 163 23.59 -11.51 -1.55
C GLU A 163 23.86 -13.03 -1.42
N GLU A 164 25.11 -13.41 -1.15
CA GLU A 164 25.47 -14.83 -0.99
C GLU A 164 25.15 -15.38 0.42
N GLN A 165 25.30 -14.57 1.47
CA GLN A 165 25.22 -15.04 2.85
C GLN A 165 23.89 -14.73 3.55
N LEU A 166 23.08 -13.80 3.03
CA LEU A 166 21.82 -13.40 3.64
C LEU A 166 20.62 -13.66 2.72
N ASP A 167 19.67 -14.45 3.21
CA ASP A 167 18.36 -14.62 2.56
C ASP A 167 17.47 -13.40 2.83
N LEU A 168 17.59 -12.41 1.95
CA LEU A 168 16.81 -11.18 2.02
C LEU A 168 15.30 -11.41 1.83
N GLY A 169 14.87 -12.57 1.29
CA GLY A 169 13.47 -12.90 1.06
C GLY A 169 12.71 -13.18 2.35
N THR A 170 13.26 -14.00 3.24
CA THR A 170 12.62 -14.34 4.52
C THR A 170 12.76 -13.24 5.59
N MET A 171 13.42 -12.12 5.27
CA MET A 171 13.66 -11.05 6.23
C MET A 171 12.35 -10.33 6.63
N PRO A 172 12.02 -10.22 7.93
CA PRO A 172 10.78 -9.59 8.37
C PRO A 172 10.86 -8.06 8.31
N ILE A 173 9.92 -7.43 7.62
CA ILE A 173 9.81 -5.98 7.40
C ILE A 173 8.45 -5.40 7.84
N MET A 174 8.44 -4.13 8.26
CA MET A 174 7.25 -3.50 8.82
C MET A 174 6.39 -2.80 7.75
N VAL A 175 5.16 -3.29 7.53
CA VAL A 175 4.20 -2.71 6.57
C VAL A 175 2.93 -2.25 7.28
N ARG A 176 2.68 -0.92 7.26
CA ARG A 176 1.54 -0.25 7.91
C ARG A 176 1.36 -0.68 9.38
N ASN A 177 2.45 -0.64 10.15
CA ASN A 177 2.55 -1.00 11.58
C ASN A 177 2.48 -2.50 11.94
N ARG A 178 2.87 -3.44 11.06
CA ARG A 178 3.08 -4.86 11.42
C ARG A 178 4.24 -5.47 10.62
N MET A 179 5.01 -6.37 11.26
CA MET A 179 6.10 -7.15 10.66
C MET A 179 5.56 -8.23 9.71
N ALA A 180 6.18 -8.42 8.54
CA ALA A 180 5.89 -9.42 7.52
C ALA A 180 7.17 -9.74 6.73
N GLU A 181 7.41 -10.97 6.32
CA GLU A 181 8.61 -11.33 5.55
C GLU A 181 8.63 -10.63 4.18
N ALA A 182 9.82 -10.26 3.70
CA ALA A 182 9.99 -9.50 2.46
C ALA A 182 9.43 -10.27 1.24
N GLN A 183 9.54 -11.59 1.25
CA GLN A 183 9.00 -12.50 0.24
C GLN A 183 7.47 -12.55 0.23
N ASP A 184 6.82 -12.35 1.38
CA ASP A 184 5.36 -12.36 1.48
C ASP A 184 4.70 -11.14 0.85
N LEU A 185 5.48 -10.06 0.68
CA LEU A 185 5.04 -8.91 -0.11
C LEU A 185 4.99 -9.23 -1.60
N VAL A 186 5.79 -10.20 -2.04
CA VAL A 186 5.81 -10.71 -3.42
C VAL A 186 4.73 -11.80 -3.61
N SER A 187 4.38 -12.56 -2.56
CA SER A 187 3.44 -13.68 -2.61
C SER A 187 1.95 -13.31 -2.55
N TRP A 188 1.58 -12.02 -2.61
CA TRP A 188 0.18 -11.58 -2.46
C TRP A 188 -0.83 -12.34 -3.33
N ASP A 189 -0.45 -12.81 -4.52
CA ASP A 189 -1.37 -13.57 -5.38
C ASP A 189 -1.45 -15.07 -5.01
N SER A 190 -0.44 -15.64 -4.34
CA SER A 190 -0.34 -17.07 -4.00
C SER A 190 -0.62 -17.44 -2.54
N SER A 191 -0.58 -16.50 -1.58
CA SER A 191 -0.73 -16.84 -0.15
C SER A 191 -2.16 -17.25 0.27
N ASP A 192 -2.28 -18.07 1.32
CA ASP A 192 -3.57 -18.49 1.91
C ASP A 192 -4.16 -17.38 2.81
N LEU A 193 -5.47 -17.16 2.70
CA LEU A 193 -6.21 -16.19 3.50
C LEU A 193 -6.42 -16.65 4.95
N ARG A 194 -6.27 -17.94 5.23
CA ARG A 194 -6.47 -18.54 6.56
C ARG A 194 -5.23 -18.52 7.45
N ASP A 195 -4.05 -18.22 6.90
CA ASP A 195 -2.83 -18.06 7.65
C ASP A 195 -2.75 -16.65 8.27
N PRO A 196 -2.83 -16.49 9.60
CA PRO A 196 -2.81 -15.18 10.27
C PRO A 196 -1.48 -14.44 10.17
N HIS A 197 -0.40 -15.12 9.78
CA HIS A 197 0.91 -14.53 9.54
C HIS A 197 1.06 -13.97 8.11
N SER A 198 0.24 -14.47 7.18
CA SER A 198 0.23 -13.94 5.81
C SER A 198 -0.36 -12.53 5.77
N ILE A 199 0.05 -11.75 4.76
CA ILE A 199 -0.49 -10.40 4.53
C ILE A 199 -2.02 -10.44 4.28
N LYS A 200 -2.56 -11.58 3.83
CA LYS A 200 -4.01 -11.80 3.65
C LYS A 200 -4.76 -12.07 4.95
N GLY A 201 -4.12 -12.63 5.98
CA GLY A 201 -4.77 -13.13 7.19
C GLY A 201 -4.81 -12.18 8.40
N ARG A 202 -4.46 -10.89 8.26
CA ARG A 202 -4.45 -9.94 9.40
C ARG A 202 -5.83 -9.86 10.11
N PRO A 203 -5.94 -10.25 11.41
CA PRO A 203 -7.21 -10.27 12.13
C PRO A 203 -7.77 -8.86 12.42
N ILE A 204 -9.10 -8.75 12.42
CA ILE A 204 -9.82 -7.55 12.82
C ILE A 204 -9.79 -7.44 14.35
N LYS A 205 -9.32 -6.29 14.87
CA LYS A 205 -9.26 -6.04 16.31
C LYS A 205 -10.67 -6.08 16.93
N ASN A 206 -10.81 -6.75 18.08
CA ASN A 206 -12.08 -6.91 18.83
C ASN A 206 -13.20 -7.58 18.02
N LEU A 207 -12.85 -8.44 17.05
CA LEU A 207 -13.85 -9.26 16.37
C LEU A 207 -14.48 -10.23 17.37
N PRO A 208 -15.81 -10.24 17.55
CA PRO A 208 -16.45 -11.15 18.50
C PRO A 208 -16.31 -12.60 18.02
N GLU A 209 -16.02 -13.52 18.93
CA GLU A 209 -15.95 -14.96 18.63
C GLU A 209 -17.30 -15.53 18.17
N GLN A 210 -18.40 -14.98 18.68
CA GLN A 210 -19.76 -15.39 18.33
C GLN A 210 -20.72 -14.21 18.29
N VAL A 211 -21.70 -14.28 17.39
CA VAL A 211 -22.76 -13.29 17.25
C VAL A 211 -24.12 -14.01 17.19
N THR A 212 -25.00 -13.70 18.13
CA THR A 212 -26.37 -14.23 18.15
C THR A 212 -27.29 -13.32 17.34
N VAL A 213 -27.95 -13.84 16.32
CA VAL A 213 -28.98 -13.11 15.53
C VAL A 213 -30.22 -13.98 15.37
N SER A 214 -31.39 -13.36 15.24
CA SER A 214 -32.63 -14.09 14.95
C SER A 214 -32.60 -14.63 13.53
N SER A 215 -33.08 -15.86 13.31
CA SER A 215 -33.22 -16.45 11.97
C SER A 215 -34.17 -15.64 11.08
N ASP A 216 -35.21 -15.06 11.68
CA ASP A 216 -36.18 -14.17 11.02
C ASP A 216 -35.71 -12.71 10.97
N GLY A 217 -34.60 -12.39 11.65
CA GLY A 217 -33.98 -11.07 11.63
C GLY A 217 -33.34 -10.75 10.29
N SER A 218 -33.02 -9.47 10.10
CA SER A 218 -32.38 -9.01 8.88
C SER A 218 -30.90 -9.43 8.83
N ALA A 219 -30.41 -9.81 7.64
CA ALA A 219 -28.98 -10.05 7.40
C ALA A 219 -28.10 -8.84 7.75
N SER A 220 -28.63 -7.62 7.71
CA SER A 220 -27.93 -6.40 8.15
C SER A 220 -27.62 -6.39 9.66
N GLU A 221 -28.35 -7.13 10.49
CA GLU A 221 -28.09 -7.23 11.94
C GLU A 221 -26.75 -7.89 12.23
N ILE A 222 -26.32 -8.86 11.40
CA ILE A 222 -25.01 -9.50 11.50
C ILE A 222 -23.91 -8.42 11.40
N PHE A 223 -24.02 -7.54 10.40
CA PHE A 223 -23.05 -6.46 10.20
C PHE A 223 -23.08 -5.45 11.34
N LYS A 224 -24.26 -5.08 11.86
CA LYS A 224 -24.39 -4.14 12.99
C LYS A 224 -23.70 -4.69 14.24
N LYS A 225 -23.98 -5.94 14.62
CA LYS A 225 -23.38 -6.54 15.82
C LYS A 225 -21.87 -6.69 15.70
N ILE A 226 -21.37 -7.11 14.54
CA ILE A 226 -19.92 -7.19 14.29
C ILE A 226 -19.29 -5.80 14.36
N ALA A 227 -19.92 -4.78 13.75
CA ALA A 227 -19.43 -3.41 13.77
C ALA A 227 -19.39 -2.81 15.20
N GLU A 228 -20.44 -3.03 15.99
CA GLU A 228 -20.55 -2.55 17.37
C GLU A 228 -19.48 -3.16 18.29
N ALA A 229 -19.20 -4.46 18.12
CA ALA A 229 -18.18 -5.18 18.88
C ALA A 229 -16.76 -4.79 18.43
N SER A 230 -16.49 -4.82 17.13
CA SER A 230 -15.16 -4.54 16.57
C SER A 230 -14.79 -3.05 16.57
N LYS A 231 -15.77 -2.15 16.73
CA LYS A 231 -15.65 -0.68 16.56
C LYS A 231 -15.26 -0.26 15.14
N PHE A 232 -15.51 -1.10 14.14
CA PHE A 232 -15.37 -0.75 12.73
C PHE A 232 -16.69 -0.23 12.16
N SER A 233 -16.62 0.65 11.16
CA SER A 233 -17.80 1.04 10.39
C SER A 233 -18.37 -0.17 9.63
N ILE A 234 -19.69 -0.33 9.66
CA ILE A 234 -20.44 -1.34 8.89
C ILE A 234 -20.02 -1.38 7.41
N HIS A 235 -19.73 -0.21 6.82
CA HIS A 235 -19.37 -0.11 5.41
C HIS A 235 -17.97 -0.66 5.09
N ARG A 236 -17.09 -0.76 6.10
CA ARG A 236 -15.76 -1.36 5.94
C ARG A 236 -15.78 -2.87 5.99
N LEU A 237 -16.85 -3.47 6.52
CA LEU A 237 -16.91 -4.89 6.75
C LEU A 237 -17.50 -5.62 5.55
N ARG A 238 -16.82 -6.68 5.11
CA ARG A 238 -17.36 -7.69 4.21
C ARG A 238 -17.50 -8.99 4.99
N VAL A 239 -18.71 -9.55 5.00
CA VAL A 239 -18.98 -10.83 5.65
C VAL A 239 -19.24 -11.88 4.58
N THR A 240 -18.55 -13.02 4.67
CA THR A 240 -18.72 -14.19 3.80
C THR A 240 -19.08 -15.41 4.63
N LYS A 241 -19.80 -16.36 4.06
CA LYS A 241 -20.10 -17.62 4.76
C LYS A 241 -18.84 -18.47 4.81
N GLY A 242 -18.52 -19.03 5.96
CA GLY A 242 -17.38 -19.93 6.10
C GLY A 242 -17.58 -21.27 5.36
N SER A 243 -18.82 -21.62 5.02
CA SER A 243 -19.14 -22.87 4.31
C SER A 243 -18.74 -22.88 2.83
N ASP A 244 -18.98 -21.78 2.11
CA ASP A 244 -18.81 -21.69 0.66
C ASP A 244 -18.08 -20.42 0.18
N GLY A 245 -17.67 -19.54 1.11
CA GLY A 245 -17.04 -18.26 0.80
C GLY A 245 -17.97 -17.24 0.12
N SER A 246 -19.26 -17.54 -0.03
CA SER A 246 -20.20 -16.65 -0.70
C SER A 246 -20.48 -15.40 0.15
N PRO A 247 -20.60 -14.22 -0.47
CA PRO A 247 -20.83 -12.98 0.27
C PRO A 247 -22.25 -12.92 0.84
N ILE A 248 -22.36 -12.49 2.09
CA ILE A 248 -23.64 -12.20 2.73
C ILE A 248 -24.01 -10.75 2.39
N PRO A 249 -25.22 -10.49 1.86
CA PRO A 249 -25.64 -9.14 1.54
C PRO A 249 -25.91 -8.36 2.83
N ASN A 250 -25.33 -7.16 2.94
CA ASN A 250 -25.74 -6.20 3.97
C ASN A 250 -27.03 -5.50 3.53
N ALA A 251 -28.16 -6.20 3.71
CA ALA A 251 -29.46 -5.80 3.19
C ALA A 251 -30.55 -6.00 4.24
N SER A 252 -31.46 -5.03 4.34
CA SER A 252 -32.57 -5.05 5.30
C SER A 252 -33.68 -6.03 4.91
N ASP A 253 -33.84 -6.26 3.61
CA ASP A 253 -34.88 -7.08 2.98
C ASP A 253 -34.55 -8.57 2.89
N VAL A 254 -33.31 -8.96 3.25
CA VAL A 254 -32.87 -10.36 3.24
C VAL A 254 -32.87 -10.88 4.67
N LYS A 255 -33.57 -11.98 4.94
CA LYS A 255 -33.52 -12.63 6.26
C LYS A 255 -32.23 -13.43 6.42
N VAL A 256 -31.75 -13.57 7.66
CA VAL A 256 -30.61 -14.45 7.98
C VAL A 256 -30.87 -15.89 7.52
N TYR A 257 -32.11 -16.37 7.63
CA TYR A 257 -32.47 -17.71 7.15
C TYR A 257 -32.26 -17.88 5.64
N ASP A 258 -32.59 -16.86 4.83
CA ASP A 258 -32.50 -16.88 3.36
C ASP A 258 -31.06 -16.87 2.86
N THR A 259 -30.11 -16.39 3.69
CA THR A 259 -28.69 -16.49 3.37
C THR A 259 -28.17 -17.92 3.51
N GLY A 260 -28.96 -18.86 4.03
CA GLY A 260 -28.53 -20.24 4.29
C GLY A 260 -27.69 -20.41 5.56
N LEU A 261 -27.57 -19.36 6.39
CA LEU A 261 -26.95 -19.48 7.71
C LEU A 261 -27.90 -20.21 8.66
N ARG A 262 -27.34 -21.05 9.53
CA ARG A 262 -28.03 -21.83 10.55
C ARG A 262 -27.33 -21.66 11.89
N ASN A 263 -27.89 -22.27 12.93
CA ASN A 263 -27.26 -22.25 14.24
C ASN A 263 -25.82 -22.79 14.16
N LYS A 264 -24.87 -22.09 14.79
CA LYS A 264 -23.43 -22.40 14.75
C LYS A 264 -22.77 -22.35 13.37
N SER A 265 -23.38 -21.69 12.37
CA SER A 265 -22.67 -21.43 11.11
C SER A 265 -21.48 -20.48 11.31
N SER A 266 -20.38 -20.75 10.61
CA SER A 266 -19.21 -19.88 10.58
C SER A 266 -19.37 -18.76 9.55
N VAL A 267 -18.83 -17.59 9.86
CA VAL A 267 -18.73 -16.45 8.95
C VAL A 267 -17.32 -15.88 9.00
N ASP A 268 -16.79 -15.50 7.85
CA ASP A 268 -15.52 -14.80 7.77
C ASP A 268 -15.77 -13.31 7.60
N VAL A 269 -14.99 -12.50 8.30
CA VAL A 269 -15.12 -11.04 8.29
C VAL A 269 -13.84 -10.42 7.77
N LYS A 270 -13.95 -9.60 6.72
CA LYS A 270 -12.84 -8.89 6.10
C LYS A 270 -13.03 -7.38 6.21
N ASP A 271 -11.98 -6.67 6.63
CA ASP A 271 -11.90 -5.21 6.56
C ASP A 271 -11.46 -4.76 5.16
N LEU A 272 -12.30 -3.97 4.51
CA LEU A 272 -12.08 -3.40 3.18
C LEU A 272 -11.24 -2.11 3.21
N GLY A 273 -10.85 -1.64 4.39
CA GLY A 273 -10.16 -0.36 4.59
C GLY A 273 -11.11 0.84 4.45
N PRO A 274 -10.58 2.09 4.51
CA PRO A 274 -11.39 3.30 4.43
C PRO A 274 -12.30 3.35 3.19
N GLN A 275 -13.59 3.56 3.42
CA GLN A 275 -14.62 3.58 2.39
C GLN A 275 -15.21 4.99 2.20
N ILE A 276 -15.70 5.27 1.01
CA ILE A 276 -16.43 6.49 0.66
C ILE A 276 -17.73 6.12 -0.07
N SER A 277 -18.80 6.89 0.11
CA SER A 277 -20.08 6.62 -0.54
C SER A 277 -20.00 6.82 -2.06
N TRP A 278 -20.67 5.95 -2.82
CA TRP A 278 -20.75 6.11 -4.28
C TRP A 278 -21.38 7.44 -4.69
N ARG A 279 -22.38 7.91 -3.93
CA ARG A 279 -22.99 9.23 -4.16
C ARG A 279 -21.95 10.34 -4.07
N THR A 280 -21.13 10.35 -3.02
CA THR A 280 -20.06 11.34 -2.85
C THR A 280 -19.05 11.26 -3.99
N VAL A 281 -18.71 10.06 -4.45
CA VAL A 281 -17.77 9.87 -5.56
C VAL A 281 -18.30 10.49 -6.84
N PHE A 282 -19.55 10.22 -7.20
CA PHE A 282 -20.16 10.79 -8.40
C PHE A 282 -20.32 12.32 -8.32
N ILE A 283 -20.64 12.86 -7.14
CA ILE A 283 -20.64 14.33 -6.93
C ILE A 283 -19.23 14.89 -7.20
N VAL A 284 -18.18 14.32 -6.60
CA VAL A 284 -16.81 14.82 -6.84
C VAL A 284 -16.40 14.66 -8.31
N GLU A 285 -16.80 13.57 -8.95
CA GLU A 285 -16.53 13.28 -10.35
C GLU A 285 -17.11 14.36 -11.28
N TYR A 286 -18.38 14.72 -11.11
CA TYR A 286 -19.09 15.66 -11.99
C TYR A 286 -18.90 17.13 -11.61
N LEU A 287 -18.68 17.43 -10.32
CA LEU A 287 -18.44 18.79 -9.85
C LEU A 287 -17.16 19.39 -10.44
N GLY A 288 -16.15 18.57 -10.73
CA GLY A 288 -14.91 19.04 -11.35
C GLY A 288 -15.14 19.75 -12.68
N PRO A 289 -15.56 19.05 -13.74
CA PRO A 289 -15.87 19.68 -15.02
C PRO A 289 -16.91 20.81 -14.91
N LEU A 290 -17.92 20.66 -14.04
CA LEU A 290 -18.94 21.68 -13.80
C LEU A 290 -18.35 23.02 -13.34
N LEU A 291 -17.28 22.99 -12.54
CA LEU A 291 -16.58 24.19 -12.07
C LEU A 291 -15.45 24.63 -13.02
N ILE A 292 -14.71 23.68 -13.59
CA ILE A 292 -13.56 23.96 -14.46
C ILE A 292 -14.00 24.70 -15.73
N HIS A 293 -15.13 24.33 -16.34
CA HIS A 293 -15.61 24.98 -17.57
C HIS A 293 -15.89 26.49 -17.38
N PRO A 294 -16.74 26.91 -16.41
CA PRO A 294 -16.91 28.33 -16.09
C PRO A 294 -15.60 29.03 -15.71
N LEU A 295 -14.77 28.37 -14.89
CA LEU A 295 -13.49 28.96 -14.44
C LEU A 295 -12.61 29.34 -15.63
N PHE A 296 -12.40 28.43 -16.59
CA PHE A 296 -11.59 28.70 -17.77
C PHE A 296 -12.24 29.72 -18.72
N TYR A 297 -13.55 29.68 -18.86
CA TYR A 297 -14.29 30.63 -19.69
C TYR A 297 -14.16 32.07 -19.18
N PHE A 298 -14.30 32.29 -17.87
CA PHE A 298 -14.16 33.63 -17.27
C PHE A 298 -12.69 34.03 -17.08
N ALA A 299 -11.79 33.08 -16.87
CA ALA A 299 -10.35 33.35 -16.74
C ALA A 299 -9.63 33.54 -18.09
N ARG A 300 -10.35 33.65 -19.23
CA ARG A 300 -9.76 33.86 -20.56
C ARG A 300 -8.73 35.00 -20.64
N PRO A 301 -8.94 36.18 -20.01
CA PRO A 301 -7.95 37.26 -20.03
C PRO A 301 -6.63 36.87 -19.36
N ILE A 302 -6.69 36.08 -18.29
CA ILE A 302 -5.52 35.63 -17.54
C ILE A 302 -4.83 34.47 -18.26
N LEU A 303 -5.60 33.48 -18.73
CA LEU A 303 -5.07 32.25 -19.31
C LEU A 303 -4.54 32.42 -20.73
N TYR A 304 -5.16 33.29 -21.55
CA TYR A 304 -4.82 33.45 -22.96
C TYR A 304 -4.39 34.86 -23.34
N GLY A 305 -4.29 35.78 -22.37
CA GLY A 305 -3.90 37.18 -22.61
C GLY A 305 -4.86 37.93 -23.54
N THR A 306 -6.15 37.56 -23.56
CA THR A 306 -7.14 38.12 -24.50
C THR A 306 -8.30 38.82 -23.79
N ASN A 307 -8.56 40.06 -24.19
CA ASN A 307 -9.74 40.83 -23.76
C ASN A 307 -10.90 40.72 -24.76
N ALA A 308 -10.71 39.99 -25.86
CA ALA A 308 -11.77 39.80 -26.84
C ALA A 308 -12.92 38.98 -26.23
N PRO A 309 -14.19 39.33 -26.47
CA PRO A 309 -15.32 38.55 -25.98
C PRO A 309 -15.28 37.13 -26.55
N ALA A 310 -15.77 36.16 -25.79
CA ALA A 310 -15.89 34.79 -26.27
C ALA A 310 -16.92 34.71 -27.41
N SER A 311 -16.69 33.82 -28.37
CA SER A 311 -17.61 33.61 -29.49
C SER A 311 -18.93 32.96 -29.03
N GLU A 312 -19.94 33.01 -29.90
CA GLU A 312 -21.22 32.34 -29.65
C GLU A 312 -21.08 30.82 -29.51
N LEU A 313 -20.20 30.16 -30.28
CA LEU A 313 -19.97 28.73 -30.13
C LEU A 313 -19.24 28.38 -28.84
N GLN A 314 -18.33 29.25 -28.36
CA GLN A 314 -17.67 29.07 -27.06
C GLN A 314 -18.66 29.18 -25.90
N LYS A 315 -19.53 30.19 -25.95
CA LYS A 315 -20.65 30.36 -25.00
C LYS A 315 -21.59 29.16 -25.03
N LEU A 316 -21.96 28.71 -26.22
CA LEU A 316 -22.87 27.58 -26.39
C LEU A 316 -22.26 26.28 -25.87
N THR A 317 -20.97 26.05 -26.14
CA THR A 317 -20.24 24.88 -25.62
C THR A 317 -20.17 24.89 -24.10
N LEU A 318 -19.89 26.06 -23.49
CA LEU A 318 -19.97 26.22 -22.03
C LEU A 318 -21.35 25.83 -21.50
N LEU A 319 -22.42 26.37 -22.11
CA LEU A 319 -23.79 26.09 -21.67
C LEU A 319 -24.10 24.60 -21.77
N MET A 320 -23.75 23.94 -22.88
CA MET A 320 -23.97 22.51 -23.07
C MET A 320 -23.22 21.67 -22.02
N CYS A 321 -21.93 21.96 -21.77
CA CYS A 321 -21.16 21.26 -20.73
C CYS A 321 -21.74 21.48 -19.33
N VAL A 322 -22.09 22.73 -18.98
CA VAL A 322 -22.69 23.05 -17.67
C VAL A 322 -24.03 22.34 -17.50
N VAL A 323 -24.90 22.36 -18.52
CA VAL A 323 -26.19 21.66 -18.49
C VAL A 323 -26.00 20.16 -18.33
N HIS A 324 -25.07 19.56 -19.09
CA HIS A 324 -24.72 18.14 -18.97
C HIS A 324 -24.33 17.80 -17.53
N PHE A 325 -23.30 18.46 -16.98
CA PHE A 325 -22.80 18.14 -15.65
C PHE A 325 -23.77 18.51 -14.51
N ALA A 326 -24.51 19.61 -14.62
CA ALA A 326 -25.56 19.96 -13.65
C ALA A 326 -26.67 18.92 -13.63
N LYS A 327 -27.07 18.41 -14.79
CA LYS A 327 -28.04 17.30 -14.89
C LYS A 327 -27.46 16.02 -14.29
N ARG A 328 -26.17 15.71 -14.49
CA ARG A 328 -25.50 14.57 -13.85
C ARG A 328 -25.45 14.68 -12.32
N GLU A 329 -25.22 15.87 -11.79
CA GLU A 329 -25.30 16.15 -10.34
C GLU A 329 -26.73 15.93 -9.82
N TYR A 330 -27.72 16.49 -10.50
CA TYR A 330 -29.13 16.30 -10.16
C TYR A 330 -29.52 14.81 -10.16
N GLU A 331 -29.12 14.07 -11.19
CA GLU A 331 -29.36 12.63 -11.25
C GLU A 331 -28.69 11.88 -10.10
N THR A 332 -27.46 12.23 -9.75
CA THR A 332 -26.70 11.62 -8.66
C THR A 332 -27.38 11.82 -7.30
N LEU A 333 -27.93 13.00 -7.07
CA LEU A 333 -28.61 13.37 -5.83
C LEU A 333 -30.01 12.75 -5.72
N PHE A 334 -30.80 12.82 -6.80
CA PHE A 334 -32.25 12.59 -6.73
C PHE A 334 -32.77 11.37 -7.53
N VAL A 335 -31.98 10.86 -8.48
CA VAL A 335 -32.40 9.78 -9.39
C VAL A 335 -31.69 8.47 -9.08
N HIS A 336 -30.36 8.47 -8.98
CA HIS A 336 -29.56 7.25 -8.88
C HIS A 336 -29.82 6.50 -7.57
N ARG A 337 -29.94 5.18 -7.70
CA ARG A 337 -29.93 4.23 -6.59
C ARG A 337 -28.68 3.36 -6.75
N PHE A 338 -27.77 3.38 -5.79
CA PHE A 338 -26.52 2.60 -5.86
C PHE A 338 -26.73 1.19 -5.31
N SER A 339 -26.13 0.18 -5.94
CA SER A 339 -26.26 -1.23 -5.49
C SER A 339 -25.26 -1.58 -4.38
N SER A 340 -24.19 -0.80 -4.28
CA SER A 340 -23.24 -0.85 -3.18
C SER A 340 -23.26 0.52 -2.51
N ALA A 341 -23.21 0.55 -1.19
CA ALA A 341 -23.22 1.82 -0.46
C ALA A 341 -21.92 2.61 -0.69
N THR A 342 -20.78 1.90 -0.76
CA THR A 342 -19.45 2.51 -0.75
C THR A 342 -18.46 1.84 -1.70
N MET A 343 -17.31 2.49 -1.85
CA MET A 343 -16.10 1.99 -2.51
C MET A 343 -14.83 2.41 -1.74
N PRO A 344 -13.67 1.78 -1.98
CA PRO A 344 -12.41 2.19 -1.36
C PRO A 344 -12.05 3.65 -1.64
N ARG A 345 -11.68 4.41 -0.60
CA ARG A 345 -11.46 5.87 -0.67
C ARG A 345 -10.45 6.28 -1.75
N ASN A 346 -9.32 5.58 -1.86
CA ASN A 346 -8.23 5.96 -2.77
C ASN A 346 -8.64 5.91 -4.25
N ASN A 347 -9.67 5.14 -4.59
CA ASN A 347 -10.15 5.05 -5.96
C ASN A 347 -10.86 6.33 -6.43
N ILE A 348 -11.19 7.27 -5.52
CA ILE A 348 -11.79 8.57 -5.91
C ILE A 348 -10.88 9.38 -6.84
N VAL A 349 -9.56 9.31 -6.64
CA VAL A 349 -8.58 10.05 -7.45
C VAL A 349 -8.57 9.50 -8.88
N LYS A 350 -8.50 8.17 -9.02
CA LYS A 350 -8.55 7.51 -10.32
C LYS A 350 -9.88 7.77 -11.04
N ASN A 351 -10.98 7.69 -10.30
CA ASN A 351 -12.32 7.84 -10.85
C ASN A 351 -12.64 9.30 -11.22
N SER A 352 -12.18 10.28 -10.46
CA SER A 352 -12.38 11.70 -10.79
C SER A 352 -11.37 12.21 -11.82
N GLY A 353 -10.12 11.71 -11.76
CA GLY A 353 -9.01 12.20 -12.57
C GLY A 353 -9.27 12.15 -14.06
N HIS A 354 -9.90 11.09 -14.58
CA HIS A 354 -10.18 11.00 -16.02
C HIS A 354 -11.23 12.03 -16.47
N TYR A 355 -12.29 12.28 -15.69
CA TYR A 355 -13.27 13.32 -15.99
C TYR A 355 -12.67 14.72 -15.85
N TRP A 356 -11.94 14.98 -14.76
CA TRP A 356 -11.36 16.29 -14.48
C TRP A 356 -10.28 16.66 -15.51
N LEU A 357 -9.38 15.73 -15.85
CA LEU A 357 -8.31 16.00 -16.80
C LEU A 357 -8.82 16.08 -18.24
N LEU A 358 -9.60 15.09 -18.70
CA LEU A 358 -10.01 15.04 -20.10
C LEU A 358 -11.20 15.95 -20.39
N SER A 359 -12.28 15.84 -19.60
CA SER A 359 -13.51 16.61 -19.82
C SER A 359 -13.46 18.00 -19.18
N GLY A 360 -12.80 18.16 -18.04
CA GLY A 360 -12.58 19.47 -17.43
C GLY A 360 -11.46 20.24 -18.12
N PHE A 361 -10.21 20.01 -17.71
CA PHE A 361 -9.07 20.82 -18.10
C PHE A 361 -8.78 20.79 -19.60
N ASN A 362 -8.68 19.62 -20.22
CA ASN A 362 -8.34 19.50 -21.64
C ASN A 362 -9.41 20.15 -22.53
N LEU A 363 -10.70 19.80 -22.36
CA LEU A 363 -11.76 20.41 -23.16
C LEU A 363 -11.86 21.92 -22.93
N ALA A 364 -11.85 22.38 -21.68
CA ALA A 364 -11.98 23.80 -21.36
C ALA A 364 -10.79 24.61 -21.91
N TYR A 365 -9.55 24.12 -21.72
CA TYR A 365 -8.35 24.80 -22.18
C TYR A 365 -8.33 25.03 -23.70
N TRP A 366 -8.69 24.00 -24.48
CA TRP A 366 -8.66 24.11 -25.95
C TRP A 366 -9.88 24.81 -26.53
N THR A 367 -11.05 24.68 -25.90
CA THR A 367 -12.29 25.27 -26.42
C THR A 367 -12.34 26.77 -26.21
N TYR A 368 -11.89 27.28 -25.06
CA TYR A 368 -12.03 28.69 -24.71
C TYR A 368 -10.88 29.58 -25.18
N SER A 369 -9.84 28.98 -25.76
CA SER A 369 -8.74 29.69 -26.42
C SER A 369 -9.26 30.59 -27.56
N PRO A 370 -8.71 31.80 -27.75
CA PRO A 370 -9.07 32.69 -28.85
C PRO A 370 -8.80 32.10 -30.24
N ASN A 371 -7.88 31.13 -30.33
CA ASN A 371 -7.51 30.47 -31.59
C ASN A 371 -8.24 29.13 -31.81
N SER A 372 -9.19 28.80 -30.94
CA SER A 372 -9.95 27.54 -31.03
C SER A 372 -10.83 27.50 -32.29
N PRO A 373 -11.16 26.30 -32.80
CA PRO A 373 -12.16 26.16 -33.86
C PRO A 373 -13.52 26.77 -33.46
N ALA A 374 -13.88 26.71 -32.17
CA ALA A 374 -15.07 27.35 -31.63
C ALA A 374 -15.03 28.88 -31.69
N ALA A 375 -13.86 29.52 -31.78
CA ALA A 375 -13.76 30.97 -31.95
C ALA A 375 -14.15 31.45 -33.36
N ARG A 376 -14.30 30.53 -34.32
CA ARG A 376 -14.66 30.83 -35.72
C ARG A 376 -16.16 31.09 -35.87
N PRO A 377 -16.61 31.70 -36.98
CA PRO A 377 -18.03 31.87 -37.27
C PRO A 377 -18.79 30.53 -37.26
N SER A 378 -20.03 30.55 -36.74
CA SER A 378 -20.90 29.38 -36.71
C SER A 378 -21.28 28.93 -38.12
N ASN A 379 -21.28 27.61 -38.32
CA ASN A 379 -22.03 26.98 -39.40
C ASN A 379 -23.41 26.57 -38.85
N PRO A 380 -24.51 27.25 -39.21
CA PRO A 380 -25.82 27.03 -38.61
C PRO A 380 -26.31 25.59 -38.72
N LEU A 381 -26.07 24.92 -39.85
CA LEU A 381 -26.51 23.54 -40.07
C LEU A 381 -25.83 22.58 -39.07
N LEU A 382 -24.51 22.71 -38.90
CA LEU A 382 -23.77 21.88 -37.95
C LEU A 382 -24.11 22.23 -36.49
N THR A 383 -24.31 23.52 -36.19
CA THR A 383 -24.69 23.97 -34.85
C THR A 383 -26.08 23.45 -34.46
N TYR A 384 -27.09 23.57 -35.33
CA TYR A 384 -28.43 23.06 -35.04
C TYR A 384 -28.47 21.53 -34.98
N LEU A 385 -27.75 20.84 -35.85
CA LEU A 385 -27.61 19.38 -35.77
C LEU A 385 -26.96 18.97 -34.44
N GLY A 386 -25.85 19.63 -34.07
CA GLY A 386 -25.16 19.37 -32.81
C GLY A 386 -26.05 19.59 -31.58
N LEU A 387 -26.83 20.67 -31.57
CA LEU A 387 -27.82 20.94 -30.53
C LEU A 387 -28.92 19.89 -30.48
N ALA A 388 -29.47 19.48 -31.62
CA ALA A 388 -30.49 18.44 -31.68
C ALA A 388 -29.97 17.11 -31.12
N LEU A 389 -28.75 16.70 -31.53
CA LEU A 389 -28.10 15.49 -31.00
C LEU A 389 -27.84 15.59 -29.50
N PHE A 390 -27.41 16.75 -29.01
CA PHE A 390 -27.21 17.02 -27.60
C PHE A 390 -28.50 16.87 -26.80
N VAL A 391 -29.59 17.52 -27.22
CA VAL A 391 -30.88 17.46 -26.52
C VAL A 391 -31.43 16.02 -26.53
N ILE A 392 -31.40 15.34 -27.68
CA ILE A 392 -31.86 13.94 -27.79
C ILE A 392 -31.01 13.04 -26.89
N GLY A 393 -29.69 13.23 -26.87
CA GLY A 393 -28.77 12.49 -26.02
C GLY A 393 -29.04 12.72 -24.53
N GLU A 394 -29.21 13.97 -24.10
CA GLU A 394 -29.48 14.28 -22.69
C GLU A 394 -30.79 13.70 -22.20
N LEU A 395 -31.87 13.89 -22.97
CA LEU A 395 -33.20 13.38 -22.64
C LEU A 395 -33.25 11.85 -22.68
N GLY A 396 -32.64 11.22 -23.69
CA GLY A 396 -32.54 9.77 -23.79
C GLY A 396 -31.74 9.15 -22.63
N ASN A 397 -30.63 9.79 -22.26
CA ASN A 397 -29.81 9.38 -21.10
C ASN A 397 -30.61 9.51 -19.80
N PHE A 398 -31.31 10.64 -19.58
CA PHE A 398 -32.16 10.86 -18.40
C PHE A 398 -33.30 9.85 -18.30
N SER A 399 -34.02 9.63 -19.41
CA SER A 399 -35.09 8.63 -19.51
C SER A 399 -34.60 7.23 -19.17
N THR A 400 -33.38 6.89 -19.61
CA THR A 400 -32.75 5.63 -19.25
C THR A 400 -32.45 5.54 -17.76
N HIS A 401 -31.94 6.60 -17.13
CA HIS A 401 -31.69 6.60 -15.68
C HIS A 401 -32.98 6.50 -14.85
N LEU A 402 -34.07 7.14 -15.28
CA LEU A 402 -35.39 6.97 -14.65
C LEU A 402 -35.88 5.52 -14.76
N THR A 403 -35.75 4.92 -15.93
CA THR A 403 -36.06 3.50 -16.14
C THR A 403 -35.23 2.62 -15.19
N LEU A 404 -33.92 2.84 -15.11
CA LEU A 404 -33.03 2.07 -14.23
C LEU A 404 -33.31 2.28 -12.74
N LYS A 405 -33.74 3.47 -12.32
CA LYS A 405 -34.19 3.76 -10.95
C LYS A 405 -35.42 2.91 -10.59
N ASN A 406 -36.38 2.82 -11.51
CA ASN A 406 -37.66 2.14 -11.28
C ASN A 406 -37.55 0.61 -11.26
N LEU A 407 -36.45 0.03 -11.77
CA LEU A 407 -36.17 -1.40 -11.65
C LEU A 407 -35.86 -1.85 -10.22
N ARG A 408 -35.69 -0.91 -9.29
CA ARG A 408 -35.51 -1.21 -7.87
C ARG A 408 -36.68 -0.64 -7.10
N LYS A 409 -37.54 -1.47 -6.52
CA LYS A 409 -38.52 -0.97 -5.53
C LYS A 409 -37.73 -0.41 -4.33
N PRO A 410 -38.19 0.71 -3.72
CA PRO A 410 -37.54 1.23 -2.51
C PRO A 410 -37.45 0.13 -1.45
N GLY A 411 -36.24 -0.12 -0.94
CA GLY A 411 -36.01 -1.11 0.12
C GLY A 411 -35.75 -2.55 -0.33
N THR A 412 -35.77 -2.87 -1.64
CA THR A 412 -35.46 -4.24 -2.13
C THR A 412 -34.19 -4.30 -2.98
N THR A 413 -33.49 -5.43 -2.94
CA THR A 413 -32.26 -5.71 -3.72
C THR A 413 -32.49 -6.42 -5.06
N GLN A 414 -33.73 -6.80 -5.38
CA GLN A 414 -34.06 -7.51 -6.62
C GLN A 414 -33.74 -6.68 -7.88
N ARG A 415 -32.98 -7.27 -8.81
CA ARG A 415 -32.64 -6.67 -10.11
C ARG A 415 -33.62 -7.17 -11.17
N GLY A 416 -34.40 -6.25 -11.74
CA GLY A 416 -35.20 -6.53 -12.94
C GLY A 416 -34.39 -6.38 -14.23
N ILE A 417 -34.89 -6.96 -15.34
CA ILE A 417 -34.34 -6.74 -16.68
C ILE A 417 -34.85 -5.39 -17.19
N PRO A 418 -33.98 -4.44 -17.56
CA PRO A 418 -34.40 -3.15 -18.07
C PRO A 418 -35.09 -3.29 -19.44
N GLN A 419 -36.24 -2.63 -19.59
CA GLN A 419 -37.02 -2.54 -20.82
C GLN A 419 -37.34 -1.07 -21.11
N GLY A 420 -37.58 -0.73 -22.37
CA GLY A 420 -37.93 0.64 -22.79
C GLY A 420 -36.99 1.19 -23.85
N LEU A 421 -36.93 2.52 -23.95
CA LEU A 421 -36.22 3.23 -25.02
C LEU A 421 -34.74 2.81 -25.10
N GLY A 422 -34.31 2.39 -26.30
CA GLY A 422 -32.94 1.94 -26.57
C GLY A 422 -32.56 0.55 -26.00
N PHE A 423 -33.27 0.04 -25.00
CA PHE A 423 -32.99 -1.29 -24.42
C PHE A 423 -33.28 -2.44 -25.39
N ASN A 424 -34.03 -2.23 -26.47
CA ASN A 424 -34.16 -3.26 -27.51
C ASN A 424 -32.95 -3.32 -28.46
N LEU A 425 -32.15 -2.26 -28.52
CA LEU A 425 -31.01 -2.13 -29.43
C LEU A 425 -29.69 -2.51 -28.75
N VAL A 426 -29.46 -1.96 -27.55
CA VAL A 426 -28.18 -2.07 -26.85
C VAL A 426 -28.37 -2.41 -25.37
N THR A 427 -27.32 -2.94 -24.73
CA THR A 427 -27.35 -3.29 -23.30
C THR A 427 -27.39 -2.06 -22.41
N CYS A 428 -26.65 -1.00 -22.76
CA CYS A 428 -26.53 0.22 -21.97
C CYS A 428 -26.93 1.48 -22.78
N PRO A 429 -28.24 1.74 -22.95
CA PRO A 429 -28.72 2.90 -23.71
C PRO A 429 -28.28 4.23 -23.09
N ASN A 430 -28.06 4.29 -21.78
CA ASN A 430 -27.58 5.48 -21.10
C ASN A 430 -26.22 5.90 -21.68
N TYR A 431 -25.30 4.96 -21.92
CA TYR A 431 -24.00 5.25 -22.54
C TYR A 431 -24.13 5.60 -24.02
N MET A 432 -25.07 4.97 -24.75
CA MET A 432 -25.38 5.29 -26.14
C MET A 432 -25.80 6.76 -26.29
N PHE A 433 -26.79 7.17 -25.49
CA PHE A 433 -27.31 8.53 -25.51
C PHE A 433 -26.32 9.57 -24.98
N GLU A 434 -25.49 9.21 -24.00
CA GLU A 434 -24.39 10.06 -23.55
C GLU A 434 -23.35 10.26 -24.66
N SER A 435 -22.99 9.21 -25.38
CA SER A 435 -22.10 9.30 -26.55
C SER A 435 -22.68 10.23 -27.61
N LEU A 436 -24.00 10.15 -27.86
CA LEU A 436 -24.69 11.01 -28.80
C LEU A 436 -24.65 12.49 -28.36
N ALA A 437 -24.81 12.76 -27.06
CA ALA A 437 -24.74 14.11 -26.53
C ALA A 437 -23.36 14.73 -26.74
N TRP A 438 -22.29 13.96 -26.50
CA TRP A 438 -20.93 14.42 -26.71
C TRP A 438 -20.58 14.61 -28.19
N VAL A 439 -21.09 13.78 -29.09
CA VAL A 439 -21.01 14.03 -30.55
C VAL A 439 -21.68 15.36 -30.90
N GLY A 440 -22.81 15.68 -30.27
CA GLY A 440 -23.45 16.99 -30.40
C GLY A 440 -22.54 18.16 -30.01
N ILE A 441 -21.83 18.04 -28.88
CA ILE A 441 -20.85 19.04 -28.43
C ILE A 441 -19.68 19.16 -29.42
N ALA A 442 -19.17 18.04 -29.95
CA ALA A 442 -18.08 18.05 -30.92
C ALA A 442 -18.47 18.75 -32.24
N LEU A 443 -19.73 18.61 -32.69
CA LEU A 443 -20.24 19.32 -33.87
C LEU A 443 -20.38 20.83 -33.65
N VAL A 444 -20.60 21.26 -32.41
CA VAL A 444 -20.70 22.68 -32.05
C VAL A 444 -19.31 23.32 -31.93
N ASN A 445 -18.39 22.70 -31.21
CA ASN A 445 -17.10 23.32 -30.90
C ASN A 445 -15.97 22.99 -31.89
N TRP A 446 -16.15 21.96 -32.72
CA TRP A 446 -15.17 21.49 -33.70
C TRP A 446 -13.77 21.22 -33.12
N SER A 447 -13.71 20.84 -31.84
CA SER A 447 -12.46 20.69 -31.11
C SER A 447 -11.95 19.25 -31.15
N LEU A 448 -10.70 19.07 -31.62
CA LEU A 448 -10.02 17.77 -31.57
C LEU A 448 -9.91 17.23 -30.13
N SER A 449 -9.80 18.13 -29.16
CA SER A 449 -9.81 17.81 -27.74
C SER A 449 -11.12 17.11 -27.31
N THR A 450 -12.26 17.52 -27.87
CA THR A 450 -13.57 16.88 -27.64
C THR A 450 -13.65 15.52 -28.31
N VAL A 451 -13.14 15.38 -29.52
CA VAL A 451 -13.07 14.08 -30.21
C VAL A 451 -12.21 13.09 -29.44
N LEU A 452 -11.04 13.52 -28.95
CA LEU A 452 -10.18 12.69 -28.10
C LEU A 452 -10.92 12.21 -26.84
N PHE A 453 -11.61 13.12 -26.15
CA PHE A 453 -12.41 12.77 -24.98
C PHE A 453 -13.51 11.75 -25.33
N ILE A 454 -14.23 11.93 -26.43
CA ILE A 454 -15.25 10.97 -26.90
C ILE A 454 -14.63 9.60 -27.10
N VAL A 455 -13.51 9.49 -27.82
CA VAL A 455 -12.86 8.20 -28.08
C VAL A 455 -12.51 7.48 -26.78
N VAL A 456 -11.90 8.19 -25.83
CA VAL A 456 -11.51 7.62 -24.53
C VAL A 456 -12.73 7.24 -23.69
N ALA A 457 -13.71 8.14 -23.57
CA ALA A 457 -14.91 7.93 -22.76
C ALA A 457 -15.78 6.79 -23.30
N VAL A 458 -16.03 6.78 -24.62
CA VAL A 458 -16.83 5.74 -25.30
C VAL A 458 -16.13 4.39 -25.23
N GLY A 459 -14.81 4.33 -25.43
CA GLY A 459 -14.04 3.10 -25.28
C GLY A 459 -14.16 2.51 -23.88
N GLN A 460 -14.00 3.33 -22.84
CA GLN A 460 -14.15 2.89 -21.45
C GLN A 460 -15.58 2.44 -21.12
N MET A 461 -16.59 3.21 -21.54
CA MET A 461 -18.00 2.84 -21.37
C MET A 461 -18.35 1.54 -22.11
N GLY A 462 -17.76 1.29 -23.27
CA GLY A 462 -17.91 0.05 -24.04
C GLY A 462 -17.44 -1.18 -23.26
N VAL A 463 -16.26 -1.10 -22.64
CA VAL A 463 -15.73 -2.15 -21.76
C VAL A 463 -16.67 -2.43 -20.58
N TRP A 464 -17.19 -1.38 -19.93
CA TRP A 464 -18.14 -1.52 -18.83
C TRP A 464 -19.48 -2.10 -19.25
N ALA A 465 -19.98 -1.70 -20.42
CA ALA A 465 -21.24 -2.19 -20.97
C ALA A 465 -21.17 -3.68 -21.30
N TRP A 466 -20.05 -4.16 -21.86
CA TRP A 466 -19.87 -5.58 -22.13
C TRP A 466 -19.74 -6.36 -20.80
N LYS A 467 -19.03 -5.84 -19.79
CA LYS A 467 -19.05 -6.48 -18.46
C LYS A 467 -20.48 -6.60 -17.90
N LYS A 468 -21.33 -5.60 -18.12
CA LYS A 468 -22.76 -5.64 -17.74
C LYS A 468 -23.55 -6.66 -18.56
N GLU A 469 -23.33 -6.74 -19.87
CA GLU A 469 -23.95 -7.74 -20.76
C GLU A 469 -23.61 -9.18 -20.35
N LYS A 470 -22.33 -9.50 -20.05
CA LYS A 470 -21.93 -10.82 -19.53
C LYS A 470 -22.70 -11.16 -18.26
N ARG A 471 -22.80 -10.19 -17.34
CA ARG A 471 -23.48 -10.37 -16.06
C ARG A 471 -24.98 -10.62 -16.25
N TYR A 472 -25.66 -9.87 -17.10
CA TYR A 472 -27.10 -10.08 -17.35
C TYR A 472 -27.39 -11.45 -17.95
N ARG A 473 -26.57 -11.93 -18.89
CA ARG A 473 -26.70 -13.30 -19.42
C ARG A 473 -26.56 -14.36 -18.33
N LYS A 474 -25.59 -14.19 -17.43
CA LYS A 474 -25.35 -15.12 -16.31
C LYS A 474 -26.47 -15.06 -15.26
N GLU A 475 -26.95 -13.86 -14.95
CA GLU A 475 -27.92 -13.61 -13.87
C GLU A 475 -29.35 -13.99 -14.26
N PHE A 476 -29.74 -13.79 -15.52
CA PHE A 476 -31.11 -13.96 -15.96
C PHE A 476 -31.34 -15.15 -16.91
N GLY A 477 -30.27 -15.80 -17.39
CA GLY A 477 -30.36 -16.96 -18.29
C GLY A 477 -31.29 -16.68 -19.47
N ASP A 478 -32.23 -17.59 -19.70
CA ASP A 478 -33.17 -17.55 -20.83
C ASP A 478 -34.16 -16.36 -20.78
N LYS A 479 -34.35 -15.73 -19.61
CA LYS A 479 -35.22 -14.55 -19.47
C LYS A 479 -34.61 -13.31 -20.13
N TYR A 480 -33.30 -13.29 -20.35
CA TYR A 480 -32.61 -12.16 -20.97
C TYR A 480 -32.28 -12.41 -22.43
N LYS A 481 -32.89 -11.63 -23.32
CA LYS A 481 -32.56 -11.67 -24.75
C LYS A 481 -31.15 -11.12 -24.97
N ARG A 482 -30.25 -12.00 -25.40
CA ARG A 482 -28.88 -11.66 -25.79
C ARG A 482 -28.87 -10.52 -26.81
N LYS A 483 -28.05 -9.49 -26.55
CA LYS A 483 -27.86 -8.37 -27.47
C LYS A 483 -26.56 -8.51 -28.23
N ARG A 484 -26.58 -8.07 -29.50
CA ARG A 484 -25.40 -8.03 -30.37
C ARG A 484 -24.49 -6.86 -30.03
N TYR A 485 -25.06 -5.76 -29.54
CA TYR A 485 -24.37 -4.51 -29.27
C TYR A 485 -24.54 -4.11 -27.79
N ALA A 486 -23.45 -3.69 -27.16
CA ALA A 486 -23.44 -3.26 -25.76
C ALA A 486 -23.77 -1.76 -25.61
N ILE A 487 -23.26 -0.91 -26.52
CA ILE A 487 -23.46 0.56 -26.47
C ILE A 487 -23.85 1.18 -27.81
N LEU A 488 -23.25 0.78 -28.93
CA LEU A 488 -23.39 1.46 -30.22
C LEU A 488 -23.74 0.43 -31.28
N PRO A 489 -24.93 0.49 -31.90
CA PRO A 489 -25.30 -0.41 -32.98
C PRO A 489 -24.26 -0.39 -34.10
N GLY A 490 -23.75 -1.57 -34.46
CA GLY A 490 -22.78 -1.75 -35.54
C GLY A 490 -21.30 -1.69 -35.13
N ILE A 491 -20.97 -1.26 -33.91
CA ILE A 491 -19.57 -1.10 -33.47
C ILE A 491 -19.27 -1.98 -32.25
N TRP A 492 -20.05 -1.82 -31.17
CA TRP A 492 -19.76 -2.35 -29.83
C TRP A 492 -20.93 -3.10 -29.23
#